data_AF-A0A0S8B0T4-F1
#
_entry.id   AF-A0A0S8B0T4-F1
#
_cell.length_a   1.000
_cell.length_b   1.000
_cell.length_c   1.000
_cell.angle_alpha   90.00
_cell.angle_beta   90.00
_cell.angle_gamma   90.00
#
_symmetry.space_group_name_H-M   'P 1'
#
loop_
_entity.id
_entity.type
_entity.pdbx_description
1 polymer ?
#
loop_
_entity_poly.entity_id
_entity_poly.type
_entity_poly.pdbx_seq_one_letter_code
_entity_poly.pdbx_strand_id
1 'polypeptide(L)'
;MNGNNLDEILKANPNAPTNDQYAKDLASRLFVPVAQRVEADLELEFFEGAFTMAAREADNIEWCGESTVGLVEAVLASNLISTTAKDEIETMMADSMPSLEKEKTVGHFHFRWTETSPDSRDNTNETNIDATAVFLNECWDLYTTNFRQPKAALIGGQRIIDIEVYYNPGLHGSTSSQSNRIYLNSHTVVNDACRRRTTSAHELFHRVEYAYGYVTGTAGQRWWVEAMASWSQDFTYDDVNDYVSRVNGGLGTTDSGLLNRSYDACHYWKYLGEQLRKRAATIPSDERALREVLNRYSTNGLDAKAASGTVTQDRLGRSFDRFFQDWSKANYIKDLENPTIKYEYDEDEEVTNSCGRTYGPYAHVLPIADVNVSSDTFTWNSGLRSVNSYGTDYLILRLDPSVSQFSLRFEGNPSGGSGQFSAHLIMIKDNRWSKIYNSPSTTEKTWNLSFSAGTYDTCVLVINGLGTGGDYEVSLNACISGVWRDGFNYVWTLIQSGDDITGTVQTTSCGTYTVTGTFTGTDITLNATGSCCDFTYEGTIDDCENGSGNWTSDCGGSGSWTMTKTDADEAMAMFEAEEEEFADEPTTMQP
;
A
#
# COMPACT_ATOMS: atom_id res chain seq x y z
N MET A 1 -4.30 19.52 -28.66
CA MET A 1 -3.22 18.90 -27.86
C MET A 1 -2.51 20.03 -27.14
N ASN A 2 -2.61 20.11 -25.82
CA ASN A 2 -1.90 21.11 -25.04
C ASN A 2 -0.41 20.75 -25.05
N GLY A 3 0.38 21.42 -25.90
CA GLY A 3 1.76 21.89 -25.67
C GLY A 3 2.87 20.98 -25.15
N ASN A 4 2.62 19.78 -24.64
CA ASN A 4 3.67 18.94 -24.09
C ASN A 4 4.38 18.23 -25.25
N ASN A 5 5.66 18.52 -25.40
CA ASN A 5 6.52 17.85 -26.35
C ASN A 5 6.66 16.37 -25.94
N LEU A 6 6.29 15.43 -26.81
CA LEU A 6 6.37 14.00 -26.53
C LEU A 6 7.80 13.59 -26.08
N ASP A 7 8.83 14.22 -26.65
CA ASP A 7 10.21 14.00 -26.25
C ASP A 7 10.47 14.41 -24.79
N GLU A 8 9.82 15.46 -24.28
CA GLU A 8 9.94 15.90 -22.89
C GLU A 8 9.23 14.94 -21.94
N ILE A 9 8.04 14.46 -22.33
CA ILE A 9 7.29 13.45 -21.58
C ILE A 9 8.14 12.20 -21.41
N LEU A 10 8.70 11.69 -22.51
CA LEU A 10 9.53 10.49 -22.49
C LEU A 10 10.83 10.71 -21.72
N LYS A 11 11.51 11.85 -21.87
CA LYS A 11 12.72 12.16 -21.07
C LYS A 11 12.45 12.24 -19.56
N ALA A 12 11.25 12.65 -19.16
CA ALA A 12 10.85 12.68 -17.76
C ALA A 12 10.47 11.29 -17.21
N ASN A 13 10.28 10.30 -18.08
CA ASN A 13 9.95 8.94 -17.68
C ASN A 13 11.23 8.09 -17.56
N PRO A 14 11.59 7.63 -16.35
CA PRO A 14 12.81 6.83 -16.15
C PRO A 14 12.79 5.49 -16.89
N ASN A 15 11.60 4.99 -17.25
CA ASN A 15 11.44 3.72 -17.97
C ASN A 15 11.41 3.92 -19.49
N ALA A 16 11.29 5.15 -20.00
CA ALA A 16 11.23 5.39 -21.43
C ALA A 16 12.62 5.21 -22.08
N PRO A 17 12.70 4.49 -23.21
CA PRO A 17 13.94 4.41 -23.93
C PRO A 17 14.24 5.73 -24.65
N THR A 18 15.35 6.34 -24.26
CA THR A 18 15.83 7.64 -24.77
C THR A 18 17.01 7.49 -25.73
N ASN A 19 17.35 6.26 -26.12
CA ASN A 19 18.39 5.95 -27.10
C ASN A 19 18.06 4.68 -27.88
N ASP A 20 18.69 4.53 -29.04
CA ASP A 20 18.45 3.45 -30.00
C ASP A 20 18.60 2.05 -29.38
N GLN A 21 19.67 1.79 -28.63
CA GLN A 21 19.93 0.46 -28.09
C GLN A 21 18.84 0.05 -27.09
N TYR A 22 18.50 0.95 -26.16
CA TYR A 22 17.47 0.65 -25.16
C TYR A 22 16.09 0.46 -25.82
N ALA A 23 15.75 1.26 -26.83
CA ALA A 23 14.47 1.11 -27.55
C ALA A 23 14.38 -0.25 -28.25
N LYS A 24 15.46 -0.69 -28.89
CA LYS A 24 15.52 -1.99 -29.56
C LYS A 24 15.50 -3.17 -28.58
N ASP A 25 16.17 -3.05 -27.44
CA ASP A 25 16.16 -4.08 -26.39
C ASP A 25 14.79 -4.20 -25.71
N LEU A 26 14.04 -3.09 -25.59
CA LEU A 26 12.65 -3.14 -25.13
C LEU A 26 11.75 -3.81 -26.17
N ALA A 27 11.84 -3.40 -27.43
CA ALA A 27 11.02 -3.95 -28.51
C ALA A 27 11.26 -5.46 -28.72
N SER A 28 12.51 -5.93 -28.71
CA SER A 28 12.84 -7.34 -28.92
C SER A 28 12.30 -8.28 -27.85
N ARG A 29 12.08 -7.77 -26.63
CA ARG A 29 11.44 -8.52 -25.54
C ARG A 29 9.91 -8.60 -25.67
N LEU A 30 9.30 -7.62 -26.32
CA LEU A 30 7.84 -7.52 -26.46
C LEU A 30 7.31 -8.14 -27.75
N PHE A 31 8.12 -8.16 -28.81
CA PHE A 31 7.70 -8.57 -30.14
C PHE A 31 8.44 -9.85 -30.55
N VAL A 32 7.90 -11.00 -30.14
CA VAL A 32 8.42 -12.30 -30.55
C VAL A 32 7.90 -12.65 -31.94
N PRO A 33 8.78 -12.93 -32.92
CA PRO A 33 8.38 -13.28 -34.28
C PRO A 33 7.45 -14.50 -34.32
N VAL A 34 6.45 -14.49 -35.21
CA VAL A 34 5.46 -15.58 -35.37
C VAL A 34 6.17 -16.93 -35.57
N ALA A 35 7.22 -16.95 -36.38
CA ALA A 35 8.01 -18.16 -36.65
C ALA A 35 8.65 -18.78 -35.39
N GLN A 36 8.99 -17.96 -34.39
CA GLN A 36 9.61 -18.42 -33.14
C GLN A 36 8.56 -18.86 -32.10
N ARG A 37 7.32 -18.36 -32.19
CA ARG A 37 6.22 -18.77 -31.28
C ARG A 37 5.77 -20.20 -31.52
N VAL A 38 5.82 -20.68 -32.76
CA VAL A 38 5.40 -22.02 -33.17
C VAL A 38 6.30 -23.11 -32.59
N GLU A 39 7.56 -22.78 -32.27
CA GLU A 39 8.58 -23.75 -31.86
C GLU A 39 8.76 -23.87 -30.33
N ALA A 40 8.11 -23.02 -29.54
CA ALA A 40 8.32 -22.99 -28.09
C ALA A 40 7.03 -22.79 -27.30
N ASP A 41 6.84 -23.62 -26.27
CA ASP A 41 6.05 -23.27 -25.08
C ASP A 41 6.78 -22.12 -24.38
N LEU A 42 6.70 -20.91 -24.94
CA LEU A 42 7.37 -19.72 -24.40
C LEU A 42 6.64 -19.29 -23.12
N GLU A 43 7.12 -19.77 -21.98
CA GLU A 43 7.00 -19.08 -20.70
C GLU A 43 7.95 -17.87 -20.75
N LEU A 44 7.42 -16.68 -21.10
CA LEU A 44 8.16 -15.43 -20.93
C LEU A 44 8.13 -15.05 -19.45
N GLU A 45 9.27 -15.17 -18.76
CA GLU A 45 9.48 -14.57 -17.44
C GLU A 45 9.70 -13.05 -17.58
N PHE A 46 8.70 -12.27 -17.20
CA PHE A 46 8.84 -10.82 -17.05
C PHE A 46 9.33 -10.52 -15.63
N PHE A 47 10.56 -10.00 -15.51
CA PHE A 47 11.09 -9.49 -14.25
C PHE A 47 10.60 -8.05 -14.00
N GLU A 48 9.60 -7.90 -13.14
CA GLU A 48 9.44 -6.71 -12.29
C GLU A 48 9.88 -7.10 -10.87
N GLY A 49 10.92 -6.47 -10.32
CA GLY A 49 11.27 -6.66 -8.89
C GLY A 49 10.31 -5.83 -8.01
N ALA A 50 9.89 -6.24 -6.81
CA ALA A 50 10.22 -7.43 -6.01
C ALA A 50 8.92 -8.06 -5.41
N PHE A 51 8.80 -9.38 -5.55
CA PHE A 51 7.77 -10.23 -4.92
C PHE A 51 8.07 -10.47 -3.42
N THR A 52 7.08 -10.77 -2.57
CA THR A 52 6.58 -12.12 -2.23
C THR A 52 5.36 -12.01 -1.29
N MET A 53 4.35 -12.91 -1.24
CA MET A 53 4.36 -14.38 -1.35
C MET A 53 3.10 -15.02 -2.00
N ALA A 54 3.38 -16.05 -2.81
CA ALA A 54 2.79 -17.41 -2.84
C ALA A 54 1.29 -17.65 -3.15
N ALA A 55 0.99 -17.79 -4.44
CA ALA A 55 0.52 -19.06 -5.00
C ALA A 55 0.85 -19.10 -6.51
N ARG A 56 1.64 -20.10 -6.92
CA ARG A 56 1.72 -20.51 -8.32
C ARG A 56 0.36 -21.09 -8.70
N GLU A 57 -0.52 -20.26 -9.25
CA GLU A 57 -1.50 -20.69 -10.25
C GLU A 57 -1.34 -19.77 -11.46
N ALA A 58 -1.24 -20.38 -12.63
CA ALA A 58 -0.87 -19.78 -13.91
C ALA A 58 -1.97 -18.87 -14.51
N ASP A 59 -2.69 -18.11 -13.68
CA ASP A 59 -3.93 -17.44 -14.06
C ASP A 59 -4.06 -15.97 -13.63
N ASN A 60 -2.99 -15.38 -13.07
CA ASN A 60 -2.97 -14.01 -12.52
C ASN A 60 -2.02 -13.03 -13.25
N ILE A 61 -1.64 -13.34 -14.48
CA ILE A 61 -0.73 -12.51 -15.26
C ILE A 61 -1.52 -11.88 -16.41
N GLU A 62 -2.25 -10.80 -16.10
CA GLU A 62 -3.00 -9.99 -17.06
C GLU A 62 -2.25 -8.69 -17.32
N TRP A 63 -1.50 -8.61 -18.43
CA TRP A 63 -0.79 -7.40 -18.82
C TRP A 63 -1.58 -6.67 -19.92
N CYS A 64 -2.19 -5.52 -19.59
CA CYS A 64 -2.47 -4.52 -20.60
C CYS A 64 -1.12 -3.97 -21.09
N GLY A 65 -0.98 -3.83 -22.41
CA GLY A 65 0.22 -3.29 -23.03
C GLY A 65 0.26 -1.77 -23.11
N GLU A 66 -0.66 -1.02 -22.48
CA GLU A 66 -0.69 0.45 -22.51
C GLU A 66 0.69 1.03 -22.15
N SER A 67 1.24 0.60 -21.03
CA SER A 67 2.50 1.14 -20.52
C SER A 67 3.77 0.49 -21.08
N THR A 68 3.65 -0.63 -21.80
CA THR A 68 4.79 -1.37 -22.39
C THR A 68 4.82 -1.21 -23.91
N VAL A 69 3.87 -1.82 -24.63
CA VAL A 69 3.69 -1.65 -26.08
C VAL A 69 3.44 -0.19 -26.41
N GLY A 70 2.58 0.48 -25.65
CA GLY A 70 2.29 1.89 -25.89
C GLY A 70 3.50 2.80 -25.66
N LEU A 71 4.45 2.41 -24.78
CA LEU A 71 5.72 3.12 -24.63
C LEU A 71 6.62 2.96 -25.85
N VAL A 72 6.65 1.78 -26.48
CA VAL A 72 7.34 1.59 -27.77
C VAL A 72 6.68 2.45 -28.85
N GLU A 73 5.35 2.49 -28.93
CA GLU A 73 4.65 3.36 -29.88
C GLU A 73 4.92 4.86 -29.62
N ALA A 74 5.03 5.27 -28.36
CA ALA A 74 5.45 6.62 -27.97
C ALA A 74 6.87 6.95 -28.46
N VAL A 75 7.79 5.99 -28.35
CA VAL A 75 9.18 6.17 -28.79
C VAL A 75 9.27 6.24 -30.31
N LEU A 76 8.53 5.40 -31.04
CA LEU A 76 8.41 5.47 -32.50
C LEU A 76 7.88 6.84 -32.97
N ALA A 77 6.92 7.41 -32.25
CA ALA A 77 6.37 8.74 -32.52
C ALA A 77 7.28 9.91 -32.08
N SER A 78 8.32 9.66 -31.29
CA SER A 78 9.25 10.67 -30.77
C SER A 78 10.41 10.99 -31.72
N ASN A 79 11.25 11.98 -31.42
CA ASN A 79 12.54 12.21 -32.11
C ASN A 79 13.76 11.74 -31.30
N LEU A 80 13.55 10.90 -30.28
CA LEU A 80 14.62 10.47 -29.36
C LEU A 80 15.52 9.39 -29.95
N ILE A 81 15.02 8.63 -30.92
CA ILE A 81 15.75 7.53 -31.56
C ILE A 81 15.90 7.76 -33.07
N SER A 82 16.94 7.18 -33.65
CA SER A 82 17.24 7.30 -35.07
C SER A 82 16.17 6.63 -35.95
N THR A 83 16.03 7.10 -37.20
CA THR A 83 15.15 6.44 -38.19
C THR A 83 15.52 4.98 -38.39
N THR A 84 16.81 4.64 -38.41
CA THR A 84 17.26 3.25 -38.51
C THR A 84 16.75 2.39 -37.35
N ALA A 85 16.82 2.89 -36.12
CA ALA A 85 16.27 2.17 -34.98
C ALA A 85 14.74 2.01 -35.06
N LYS A 86 14.02 3.03 -35.56
CA LYS A 86 12.58 2.93 -35.80
C LYS A 86 12.24 1.86 -36.83
N ASP A 87 12.93 1.85 -37.98
CA ASP A 87 12.73 0.86 -39.03
C ASP A 87 12.99 -0.57 -38.53
N GLU A 88 14.03 -0.77 -37.70
CA GLU A 88 14.31 -2.05 -37.05
C GLU A 88 13.18 -2.48 -36.09
N ILE A 89 12.69 -1.57 -35.25
CA ILE A 89 11.59 -1.85 -34.30
C ILE A 89 10.28 -2.14 -35.04
N GLU A 90 9.94 -1.37 -36.07
CA GLU A 90 8.77 -1.59 -36.91
C GLU A 90 8.84 -2.95 -37.61
N THR A 91 10.05 -3.38 -38.02
CA THR A 91 10.28 -4.73 -38.54
C THR A 91 10.02 -5.80 -37.49
N MET A 92 10.51 -5.63 -36.24
CA MET A 92 10.22 -6.58 -35.14
C MET A 92 8.71 -6.68 -34.86
N MET A 93 8.01 -5.55 -34.84
CA MET A 93 6.56 -5.50 -34.67
C MET A 93 5.84 -6.24 -35.81
N ALA A 94 6.23 -5.98 -37.06
CA ALA A 94 5.66 -6.65 -38.23
C ALA A 94 5.89 -8.17 -38.21
N ASP A 95 7.11 -8.62 -37.88
CA ASP A 95 7.46 -10.03 -37.80
C ASP A 95 6.73 -10.76 -36.65
N SER A 96 6.34 -10.03 -35.61
CA SER A 96 5.54 -10.54 -34.48
C SER A 96 4.03 -10.62 -34.77
N MET A 97 3.55 -10.02 -35.85
CA MET A 97 2.14 -10.03 -36.22
C MET A 97 1.91 -11.04 -37.36
N PRO A 98 0.97 -11.99 -37.24
CA PRO A 98 0.62 -12.84 -38.38
C PRO A 98 -0.04 -11.99 -39.48
N SER A 99 -0.10 -12.53 -40.69
CA SER A 99 -0.96 -11.93 -41.72
C SER A 99 -2.41 -11.92 -41.22
N LEU A 100 -3.06 -10.76 -41.23
CA LEU A 100 -4.47 -10.60 -40.85
C LEU A 100 -5.33 -10.45 -42.11
N GLU A 101 -5.64 -11.57 -42.77
CA GLU A 101 -6.29 -11.59 -44.09
C GLU A 101 -7.80 -11.32 -44.07
N LYS A 102 -8.42 -11.35 -42.89
CA LYS A 102 -9.85 -11.11 -42.70
C LYS A 102 -10.07 -9.73 -42.13
N GLU A 103 -11.11 -9.06 -42.60
CA GLU A 103 -11.50 -7.75 -42.09
C GLU A 103 -13.03 -7.60 -42.03
N LYS A 104 -13.51 -6.83 -41.05
CA LYS A 104 -14.93 -6.53 -40.88
C LYS A 104 -15.11 -5.25 -40.08
N THR A 105 -15.99 -4.36 -40.53
CA THR A 105 -16.37 -3.17 -39.75
C THR A 105 -17.76 -3.36 -39.15
N VAL A 106 -17.85 -3.19 -37.83
CA VAL A 106 -19.10 -3.27 -37.07
C VAL A 106 -19.19 -2.06 -36.14
N GLY A 107 -20.13 -1.16 -36.43
CA GLY A 107 -20.31 0.08 -35.67
C GLY A 107 -19.04 0.94 -35.71
N HIS A 108 -18.44 1.19 -34.55
CA HIS A 108 -17.25 2.04 -34.41
C HIS A 108 -15.90 1.32 -34.56
N PHE A 109 -15.91 0.04 -34.94
CA PHE A 109 -14.73 -0.82 -34.88
C PHE A 109 -14.47 -1.51 -36.21
N HIS A 110 -13.24 -1.38 -36.70
CA HIS A 110 -12.75 -2.09 -37.89
C HIS A 110 -11.78 -3.19 -37.45
N PHE A 111 -12.25 -4.44 -37.51
CA PHE A 111 -11.50 -5.61 -37.10
C PHE A 111 -10.63 -6.15 -38.22
N ARG A 112 -9.42 -6.59 -37.86
CA ARG A 112 -8.54 -7.41 -38.69
C ARG A 112 -8.09 -8.64 -37.89
N TRP A 113 -8.23 -9.82 -38.49
CA TRP A 113 -7.86 -11.10 -37.86
C TRP A 113 -7.40 -12.13 -38.89
N THR A 114 -6.94 -13.28 -38.40
CA THR A 114 -6.61 -14.44 -39.22
C THR A 114 -7.39 -15.68 -38.77
N GLU A 115 -7.74 -16.53 -39.73
CA GLU A 115 -8.30 -17.86 -39.47
C GLU A 115 -7.25 -18.96 -39.72
N THR A 116 -6.09 -18.60 -40.30
CA THR A 116 -5.15 -19.56 -40.90
C THR A 116 -3.68 -19.19 -40.70
N SER A 117 -3.28 -18.88 -39.46
CA SER A 117 -1.87 -18.73 -39.04
C SER A 117 -1.18 -20.07 -38.79
N PRO A 118 0.14 -20.18 -39.05
CA PRO A 118 0.97 -21.29 -38.58
C PRO A 118 0.95 -21.50 -37.06
N ASP A 119 0.85 -20.42 -36.28
CA ASP A 119 0.59 -20.53 -34.84
C ASP A 119 -0.93 -20.54 -34.62
N SER A 120 -1.47 -21.70 -34.28
CA SER A 120 -2.92 -21.86 -34.10
C SER A 120 -3.53 -20.96 -33.02
N ARG A 121 -2.72 -20.40 -32.11
CA ARG A 121 -3.19 -19.45 -31.09
C ARG A 121 -3.58 -18.10 -31.70
N ASP A 122 -3.00 -17.70 -32.83
CA ASP A 122 -3.38 -16.49 -33.56
C ASP A 122 -4.82 -16.57 -34.13
N ASN A 123 -5.32 -17.78 -34.35
CA ASN A 123 -6.55 -17.99 -35.10
C ASN A 123 -7.79 -17.67 -34.26
N THR A 124 -8.70 -16.90 -34.84
CA THR A 124 -10.07 -16.72 -34.34
C THR A 124 -11.05 -16.80 -35.52
N ASN A 125 -12.36 -16.75 -35.25
CA ASN A 125 -13.39 -16.87 -36.27
C ASN A 125 -14.36 -15.68 -36.23
N GLU A 126 -15.13 -15.50 -37.30
CA GLU A 126 -16.07 -14.38 -37.42
C GLU A 126 -17.12 -14.34 -36.29
N THR A 127 -17.60 -15.48 -35.78
CA THR A 127 -18.55 -15.53 -34.65
C THR A 127 -17.95 -14.88 -33.39
N ASN A 128 -16.68 -15.14 -33.13
CA ASN A 128 -15.95 -14.53 -32.03
C ASN A 128 -15.74 -13.03 -32.29
N ILE A 129 -15.39 -12.63 -33.52
CA ILE A 129 -15.28 -11.21 -33.87
C ILE A 129 -16.62 -10.47 -33.65
N ASP A 130 -17.73 -11.05 -34.07
CA ASP A 130 -19.06 -10.47 -33.89
C ASP A 130 -19.43 -10.34 -32.41
N ALA A 131 -19.15 -11.35 -31.60
CA ALA A 131 -19.37 -11.30 -30.15
C ALA A 131 -18.53 -10.21 -29.48
N THR A 132 -17.25 -10.07 -29.86
CA THR A 132 -16.38 -9.00 -29.34
C THR A 132 -16.87 -7.62 -29.80
N ALA A 133 -17.36 -7.49 -31.04
CA ALA A 133 -17.89 -6.24 -31.57
C ALA A 133 -19.14 -5.76 -30.82
N VAL A 134 -20.00 -6.67 -30.37
CA VAL A 134 -21.17 -6.33 -29.54
C VAL A 134 -20.70 -5.62 -28.26
N PHE A 135 -19.80 -6.26 -27.50
CA PHE A 135 -19.29 -5.70 -26.24
C PHE A 135 -18.55 -4.36 -26.43
N LEU A 136 -17.73 -4.24 -27.47
CA LEU A 136 -17.04 -2.97 -27.76
C LEU A 136 -18.02 -1.84 -28.11
N ASN A 137 -19.10 -2.10 -28.84
CA ASN A 137 -20.11 -1.09 -29.14
C ASN A 137 -20.97 -0.74 -27.91
N GLU A 138 -21.29 -1.71 -27.06
CA GLU A 138 -21.93 -1.45 -25.76
C GLU A 138 -21.07 -0.54 -24.87
N CYS A 139 -19.78 -0.85 -24.73
CA CYS A 139 -18.82 0.00 -24.03
C CYS A 139 -18.72 1.39 -24.68
N TRP A 140 -18.69 1.48 -26.01
CA TRP A 140 -18.64 2.76 -26.72
C TRP A 140 -19.84 3.66 -26.39
N ASP A 141 -21.05 3.10 -26.41
CA ASP A 141 -22.28 3.84 -26.11
C ASP A 141 -22.32 4.29 -24.65
N LEU A 142 -21.96 3.39 -23.72
CA LEU A 142 -21.86 3.69 -22.29
C LEU A 142 -20.84 4.81 -22.05
N TYR A 143 -19.64 4.69 -22.64
CA TYR A 143 -18.56 5.63 -22.42
C TYR A 143 -18.82 6.98 -23.08
N THR A 144 -19.38 7.00 -24.28
CA THR A 144 -19.76 8.26 -24.95
C THR A 144 -20.88 8.99 -24.21
N THR A 145 -21.80 8.25 -23.57
CA THR A 145 -22.87 8.82 -22.74
C THR A 145 -22.32 9.43 -21.46
N ASN A 146 -21.36 8.75 -20.81
CA ASN A 146 -20.90 9.12 -19.48
C ASN A 146 -19.61 9.94 -19.45
N PHE A 147 -18.83 9.98 -20.52
CA PHE A 147 -17.51 10.60 -20.55
C PHE A 147 -17.32 11.44 -21.82
N ARG A 148 -16.09 11.93 -22.03
CA ARG A 148 -15.69 12.38 -23.37
C ARG A 148 -15.64 11.15 -24.25
N GLN A 149 -16.13 11.32 -25.47
CA GLN A 149 -16.12 10.28 -26.49
C GLN A 149 -14.72 9.67 -26.61
N PRO A 150 -14.60 8.32 -26.66
CA PRO A 150 -13.32 7.65 -26.85
C PRO A 150 -12.55 8.21 -28.06
N LYS A 151 -11.24 8.36 -27.93
CA LYS A 151 -10.38 8.81 -29.03
C LYS A 151 -10.51 7.85 -30.21
N ALA A 152 -10.78 8.38 -31.41
CA ALA A 152 -10.97 7.61 -32.63
C ALA A 152 -10.64 8.44 -33.88
N ALA A 153 -10.19 7.78 -34.95
CA ALA A 153 -9.99 8.38 -36.26
C ALA A 153 -11.34 8.76 -36.89
N LEU A 154 -11.33 9.80 -37.73
CA LEU A 154 -12.49 10.19 -38.52
C LEU A 154 -12.29 9.69 -39.95
N ILE A 155 -12.99 8.60 -40.31
CA ILE A 155 -12.91 7.96 -41.62
C ILE A 155 -14.27 8.09 -42.28
N GLY A 156 -14.34 8.79 -43.42
CA GLY A 156 -15.60 8.97 -44.15
C GLY A 156 -16.72 9.67 -43.35
N GLY A 157 -16.37 10.46 -42.33
CA GLY A 157 -17.33 11.10 -41.43
C GLY A 157 -17.77 10.24 -40.24
N GLN A 158 -17.33 8.97 -40.18
CA GLN A 158 -17.57 8.06 -39.07
C GLN A 158 -16.34 7.96 -38.17
N ARG A 159 -16.58 7.83 -36.86
CA ARG A 159 -15.51 7.58 -35.89
C ARG A 159 -15.21 6.09 -35.85
N ILE A 160 -13.96 5.72 -36.15
CA ILE A 160 -13.52 4.33 -36.26
C ILE A 160 -12.25 4.12 -35.44
N ILE A 161 -12.19 2.99 -34.73
CA ILE A 161 -11.02 2.44 -34.06
C ILE A 161 -10.65 1.12 -34.76
N ASP A 162 -9.36 0.93 -35.04
CA ASP A 162 -8.86 -0.31 -35.63
C ASP A 162 -8.65 -1.35 -34.53
N ILE A 163 -9.19 -2.55 -34.70
CA ILE A 163 -9.00 -3.68 -33.79
C ILE A 163 -8.16 -4.73 -34.50
N GLU A 164 -6.97 -5.00 -33.97
CA GLU A 164 -6.12 -6.10 -34.46
C GLU A 164 -6.19 -7.27 -33.50
N VAL A 165 -6.52 -8.45 -34.03
CA VAL A 165 -6.72 -9.66 -33.24
C VAL A 165 -5.71 -10.73 -33.66
N TYR A 166 -4.77 -11.02 -32.77
CA TYR A 166 -3.76 -12.07 -32.94
C TYR A 166 -3.18 -12.46 -31.58
N TYR A 167 -2.31 -13.47 -31.53
CA TYR A 167 -1.71 -13.93 -30.29
C TYR A 167 -0.38 -13.20 -30.05
N ASN A 168 -0.29 -12.48 -28.94
CA ASN A 168 0.97 -11.95 -28.41
C ASN A 168 1.19 -12.54 -27.00
N PRO A 169 2.21 -13.39 -26.81
CA PRO A 169 2.52 -13.98 -25.51
C PRO A 169 2.60 -12.93 -24.39
N GLY A 170 1.90 -13.21 -23.30
CA GLY A 170 1.93 -12.34 -22.13
C GLY A 170 1.11 -11.05 -22.22
N LEU A 171 0.38 -10.77 -23.30
CA LEU A 171 -0.51 -9.60 -23.36
C LEU A 171 -1.96 -10.02 -23.58
N HIS A 172 -2.90 -9.38 -22.88
CA HIS A 172 -4.34 -9.57 -23.10
C HIS A 172 -4.90 -8.55 -24.11
N GLY A 173 -4.47 -7.31 -23.99
CA GLY A 173 -4.78 -6.24 -24.91
C GLY A 173 -3.75 -5.14 -24.82
N SER A 174 -3.83 -4.17 -25.72
CA SER A 174 -3.05 -2.94 -25.61
C SER A 174 -3.63 -1.85 -26.49
N THR A 175 -3.49 -0.61 -26.06
CA THR A 175 -3.71 0.59 -26.87
C THR A 175 -2.69 1.66 -26.52
N SER A 176 -2.56 2.68 -27.36
CA SER A 176 -1.74 3.85 -27.09
C SER A 176 -2.45 5.14 -27.47
N SER A 177 -2.04 6.24 -26.85
CA SER A 177 -2.42 7.58 -27.29
C SER A 177 -1.80 7.94 -28.64
N GLN A 178 -0.79 7.21 -29.13
CA GLN A 178 -0.10 7.50 -30.40
C GLN A 178 -0.71 6.84 -31.63
N SER A 179 -1.53 5.82 -31.45
CA SER A 179 -2.15 5.07 -32.54
C SER A 179 -3.69 5.17 -32.53
N ASN A 180 -4.34 4.68 -33.59
CA ASN A 180 -5.79 4.51 -33.65
C ASN A 180 -6.23 3.06 -33.38
N ARG A 181 -5.34 2.27 -32.77
CA ARG A 181 -5.49 0.83 -32.68
C ARG A 181 -5.75 0.38 -31.25
N ILE A 182 -6.60 -0.63 -31.10
CA ILE A 182 -6.60 -1.55 -29.97
C ILE A 182 -6.14 -2.91 -30.50
N TYR A 183 -5.20 -3.52 -29.81
CA TYR A 183 -4.84 -4.92 -29.98
C TYR A 183 -5.59 -5.76 -28.94
N LEU A 184 -6.12 -6.92 -29.34
CA LEU A 184 -6.73 -7.90 -28.45
C LEU A 184 -6.14 -9.29 -28.72
N ASN A 185 -5.79 -10.01 -27.66
CA ASN A 185 -5.24 -11.36 -27.77
C ASN A 185 -6.28 -12.33 -28.32
N SER A 186 -5.99 -12.96 -29.46
CA SER A 186 -6.88 -13.95 -30.09
C SER A 186 -7.17 -15.14 -29.18
N HIS A 187 -6.15 -15.66 -28.48
CA HIS A 187 -6.22 -16.90 -27.71
C HIS A 187 -6.85 -16.70 -26.34
N THR A 188 -6.33 -15.75 -25.56
CA THR A 188 -6.72 -15.58 -24.16
C THR A 188 -7.89 -14.61 -23.97
N VAL A 189 -8.23 -13.80 -24.97
CA VAL A 189 -9.30 -12.78 -24.86
C VAL A 189 -10.39 -13.03 -25.89
N VAL A 190 -10.10 -12.97 -27.19
CA VAL A 190 -11.14 -13.09 -28.22
C VAL A 190 -11.68 -14.52 -28.33
N ASN A 191 -10.92 -15.55 -28.01
CA ASN A 191 -11.49 -16.91 -27.98
C ASN A 191 -12.09 -17.28 -26.60
N ASP A 192 -11.96 -16.41 -25.61
CA ASP A 192 -12.54 -16.57 -24.27
C ASP A 192 -13.79 -15.69 -24.12
N ALA A 193 -14.95 -16.32 -23.94
CA ALA A 193 -16.23 -15.60 -23.89
C ALA A 193 -16.35 -14.61 -22.73
N CYS A 194 -15.61 -14.83 -21.64
CA CYS A 194 -15.60 -13.96 -20.49
C CYS A 194 -14.66 -12.77 -20.68
N ARG A 195 -13.38 -13.06 -20.95
CA ARG A 195 -12.34 -12.03 -21.03
C ARG A 195 -12.59 -11.03 -22.15
N ARG A 196 -13.28 -11.41 -23.23
CA ARG A 196 -13.69 -10.46 -24.26
C ARG A 196 -14.60 -9.33 -23.75
N ARG A 197 -15.32 -9.52 -22.65
CA ARG A 197 -16.15 -8.45 -22.05
C ARG A 197 -15.24 -7.44 -21.36
N THR A 198 -14.55 -7.90 -20.32
CA THR A 198 -13.79 -7.04 -19.39
C THR A 198 -12.54 -6.46 -20.03
N THR A 199 -11.83 -7.23 -20.86
CA THR A 199 -10.68 -6.68 -21.60
C THR A 199 -11.13 -5.62 -22.61
N SER A 200 -12.26 -5.81 -23.30
CA SER A 200 -12.79 -4.79 -24.23
C SER A 200 -13.19 -3.51 -23.51
N ALA A 201 -13.84 -3.62 -22.34
CA ALA A 201 -14.14 -2.47 -21.49
C ALA A 201 -12.86 -1.72 -21.09
N HIS A 202 -11.84 -2.45 -20.63
CA HIS A 202 -10.56 -1.92 -20.18
C HIS A 202 -9.81 -1.16 -21.28
N GLU A 203 -9.54 -1.82 -22.41
CA GLU A 203 -8.76 -1.24 -23.50
C GLU A 203 -9.48 -0.04 -24.14
N LEU A 204 -10.82 -0.10 -24.26
CA LEU A 204 -11.58 1.05 -24.77
C LEU A 204 -11.61 2.20 -23.75
N PHE A 205 -11.54 1.92 -22.45
CA PHE A 205 -11.51 2.96 -21.42
C PHE A 205 -10.22 3.80 -21.50
N HIS A 206 -9.07 3.20 -21.80
CA HIS A 206 -7.86 3.98 -22.10
C HIS A 206 -8.06 5.01 -23.21
N ARG A 207 -8.87 4.69 -24.24
CA ARG A 207 -9.22 5.65 -25.29
C ARG A 207 -10.06 6.83 -24.77
N VAL A 208 -10.85 6.64 -23.71
CA VAL A 208 -11.53 7.71 -22.98
C VAL A 208 -10.49 8.57 -22.25
N GLU A 209 -9.55 7.98 -21.55
CA GLU A 209 -8.48 8.69 -20.82
C GLU A 209 -7.65 9.57 -21.77
N TYR A 210 -7.35 9.08 -22.98
CA TYR A 210 -6.68 9.89 -24.00
C TYR A 210 -7.53 11.08 -24.46
N ALA A 211 -8.86 10.97 -24.48
CA ALA A 211 -9.76 12.08 -24.77
C ALA A 211 -9.78 13.15 -23.65
N TYR A 212 -9.35 12.77 -22.44
CA TYR A 212 -9.08 13.70 -21.34
C TYR A 212 -7.64 14.23 -21.31
N GLY A 213 -6.81 13.82 -22.26
CA GLY A 213 -5.47 14.37 -22.47
C GLY A 213 -4.34 13.57 -21.85
N TYR A 214 -4.61 12.35 -21.35
CA TYR A 214 -3.55 11.44 -20.99
C TYR A 214 -2.74 11.07 -22.24
N VAL A 215 -1.41 11.04 -22.07
CA VAL A 215 -0.45 10.68 -23.12
C VAL A 215 0.33 9.48 -22.63
N THR A 216 0.25 8.39 -23.38
CA THR A 216 1.01 7.16 -23.14
C THR A 216 2.50 7.47 -23.00
N GLY A 217 3.13 6.81 -22.03
CA GLY A 217 4.53 7.04 -21.68
C GLY A 217 4.75 8.18 -20.67
N THR A 218 3.70 8.84 -20.18
CA THR A 218 3.83 9.77 -19.05
C THR A 218 4.16 9.00 -17.77
N ALA A 219 5.22 9.42 -17.09
CA ALA A 219 5.73 8.79 -15.87
C ALA A 219 4.72 8.84 -14.70
N GLY A 220 4.69 7.79 -13.88
CA GLY A 220 3.94 7.78 -12.61
C GLY A 220 2.43 7.87 -12.76
N GLN A 221 1.86 7.49 -13.91
CA GLN A 221 0.41 7.56 -14.15
C GLN A 221 -0.32 6.22 -13.99
N ARG A 222 0.41 5.09 -13.91
CA ARG A 222 -0.18 3.73 -13.86
C ARG A 222 -1.22 3.57 -12.75
N TRP A 223 -0.99 4.16 -11.58
CA TRP A 223 -1.86 4.05 -10.41
C TRP A 223 -3.29 4.54 -10.62
N TRP A 224 -3.53 5.35 -11.66
CA TRP A 224 -4.87 5.80 -12.02
C TRP A 224 -5.30 5.28 -13.39
N VAL A 225 -4.39 5.21 -14.38
CA VAL A 225 -4.69 4.74 -15.74
C VAL A 225 -5.15 3.29 -15.72
N GLU A 226 -4.31 2.40 -15.20
CA GLU A 226 -4.60 0.95 -15.17
C GLU A 226 -5.67 0.64 -14.12
N ALA A 227 -5.69 1.39 -13.03
CA ALA A 227 -6.63 1.20 -11.94
C ALA A 227 -8.07 1.62 -12.31
N MET A 228 -8.24 2.77 -12.98
CA MET A 228 -9.56 3.19 -13.47
C MET A 228 -10.03 2.33 -14.64
N ALA A 229 -9.13 1.91 -15.53
CA ALA A 229 -9.47 0.95 -16.57
C ALA A 229 -9.89 -0.40 -15.98
N SER A 230 -9.26 -0.87 -14.90
CA SER A 230 -9.72 -2.06 -14.15
C SER A 230 -11.09 -1.84 -13.54
N TRP A 231 -11.31 -0.70 -12.88
CA TRP A 231 -12.62 -0.38 -12.31
C TRP A 231 -13.69 -0.17 -13.39
N SER A 232 -13.33 0.16 -14.63
CA SER A 232 -14.28 0.22 -15.74
C SER A 232 -14.90 -1.12 -16.10
N GLN A 233 -14.23 -2.21 -15.76
CA GLN A 233 -14.75 -3.57 -15.96
C GLN A 233 -15.97 -3.82 -15.07
N ASP A 234 -15.93 -3.33 -13.83
CA ASP A 234 -16.97 -3.48 -12.82
C ASP A 234 -18.28 -2.81 -13.23
N PHE A 235 -18.31 -1.48 -13.41
CA PHE A 235 -19.58 -0.80 -13.74
C PHE A 235 -20.09 -1.10 -15.16
N THR A 236 -19.26 -1.68 -16.03
CA THR A 236 -19.67 -2.08 -17.38
C THR A 236 -20.21 -3.52 -17.42
N TYR A 237 -19.60 -4.42 -16.64
CA TYR A 237 -19.90 -5.85 -16.59
C TYR A 237 -19.81 -6.37 -15.14
N ASP A 238 -20.73 -5.89 -14.29
CA ASP A 238 -20.81 -6.20 -12.86
C ASP A 238 -21.01 -7.70 -12.58
N ASP A 239 -21.57 -8.43 -13.54
CA ASP A 239 -21.76 -9.89 -13.50
C ASP A 239 -20.46 -10.71 -13.65
N VAL A 240 -19.33 -10.08 -14.01
CA VAL A 240 -18.04 -10.76 -14.19
C VAL A 240 -17.17 -10.73 -12.94
N ASN A 241 -17.03 -9.55 -12.30
CA ASN A 241 -16.29 -9.37 -11.05
C ASN A 241 -14.79 -9.74 -11.08
N ASP A 242 -14.13 -9.76 -12.25
CA ASP A 242 -12.70 -10.10 -12.34
C ASP A 242 -11.77 -9.02 -11.75
N TYR A 243 -12.22 -7.77 -11.74
CA TYR A 243 -11.54 -6.64 -11.11
C TYR A 243 -11.28 -6.85 -9.59
N VAL A 244 -12.05 -7.71 -8.92
CA VAL A 244 -11.90 -8.05 -7.50
C VAL A 244 -10.52 -8.63 -7.20
N SER A 245 -9.93 -9.36 -8.17
CA SER A 245 -8.55 -9.83 -8.05
C SER A 245 -7.54 -8.69 -7.85
N ARG A 246 -7.81 -7.52 -8.45
CA ARG A 246 -6.97 -6.32 -8.34
C ARG A 246 -7.16 -5.62 -7.01
N VAL A 247 -8.41 -5.54 -6.55
CA VAL A 247 -8.75 -5.05 -5.21
C VAL A 247 -8.00 -5.88 -4.15
N ASN A 248 -8.07 -7.21 -4.26
CA ASN A 248 -7.42 -8.13 -3.34
C ASN A 248 -5.89 -8.08 -3.43
N GLY A 249 -5.32 -7.90 -4.63
CA GLY A 249 -3.89 -7.64 -4.78
C GLY A 249 -3.42 -6.41 -3.98
N GLY A 250 -4.21 -5.33 -4.03
CA GLY A 250 -3.91 -4.10 -3.28
C GLY A 250 -4.06 -4.27 -1.76
N LEU A 251 -5.13 -4.93 -1.30
CA LEU A 251 -5.39 -5.23 0.11
C LEU A 251 -4.34 -6.18 0.72
N GLY A 252 -3.76 -7.07 -0.09
CA GLY A 252 -2.66 -7.95 0.34
C GLY A 252 -1.29 -7.28 0.43
N THR A 253 -1.14 -6.02 -0.03
CA THR A 253 0.17 -5.33 -0.15
C THR A 253 0.10 -3.87 0.28
N THR A 254 -0.48 -3.57 1.43
CA THR A 254 -0.90 -2.21 1.82
C THR A 254 0.21 -1.17 1.94
N ASP A 255 1.45 -1.57 2.24
CA ASP A 255 2.62 -0.67 2.26
C ASP A 255 3.17 -0.34 0.86
N SER A 256 2.59 -0.86 -0.23
CA SER A 256 2.97 -0.36 -1.56
C SER A 256 2.46 1.07 -1.74
N GLY A 257 3.36 2.01 -2.04
CA GLY A 257 3.01 3.42 -2.16
C GLY A 257 2.00 3.68 -3.27
N LEU A 258 0.83 4.27 -2.94
CA LEU A 258 -0.33 4.39 -3.83
C LEU A 258 0.02 4.95 -5.22
N LEU A 259 0.87 5.98 -5.30
CA LEU A 259 1.21 6.63 -6.58
C LEU A 259 2.17 5.82 -7.46
N ASN A 260 2.76 4.76 -6.91
CA ASN A 260 3.66 3.84 -7.62
C ASN A 260 2.96 2.53 -8.04
N ARG A 261 1.69 2.35 -7.65
CA ARG A 261 0.88 1.17 -7.99
C ARG A 261 0.41 1.18 -9.45
N SER A 262 -0.26 0.10 -9.85
CA SER A 262 -0.88 -0.08 -11.16
C SER A 262 -2.33 -0.56 -10.99
N TYR A 263 -2.71 -1.71 -11.56
CA TYR A 263 -4.02 -2.35 -11.41
C TYR A 263 -4.47 -2.46 -9.94
N ASP A 264 -3.56 -2.77 -9.03
CA ASP A 264 -3.83 -2.98 -7.61
C ASP A 264 -4.20 -1.69 -6.84
N ALA A 265 -4.04 -0.52 -7.46
CA ALA A 265 -4.66 0.72 -6.98
C ALA A 265 -6.18 0.78 -7.27
N CYS A 266 -6.76 -0.16 -8.01
CA CYS A 266 -8.20 -0.22 -8.32
C CYS A 266 -9.04 -0.09 -7.05
N HIS A 267 -8.59 -0.68 -5.95
CA HIS A 267 -9.26 -0.62 -4.67
C HIS A 267 -9.38 0.81 -4.08
N TYR A 268 -8.36 1.67 -4.24
CA TYR A 268 -8.48 3.09 -3.88
C TYR A 268 -9.56 3.80 -4.69
N TRP A 269 -9.61 3.50 -6.00
CA TRP A 269 -10.57 4.13 -6.90
C TRP A 269 -11.99 3.64 -6.70
N LYS A 270 -12.18 2.34 -6.43
CA LYS A 270 -13.47 1.76 -6.01
C LYS A 270 -13.96 2.43 -4.73
N TYR A 271 -13.10 2.57 -3.72
CA TYR A 271 -13.44 3.32 -2.50
C TYR A 271 -13.84 4.78 -2.83
N LEU A 272 -13.08 5.49 -3.67
CA LEU A 272 -13.43 6.84 -4.10
C LEU A 272 -14.81 6.91 -4.77
N GLY A 273 -15.10 6.01 -5.70
CA GLY A 273 -16.38 5.92 -6.39
C GLY A 273 -17.54 5.75 -5.45
N GLU A 274 -17.48 4.72 -4.63
CA GLU A 274 -18.54 4.40 -3.69
C GLU A 274 -18.74 5.50 -2.66
N GLN A 275 -17.66 6.08 -2.11
CA GLN A 275 -17.78 7.15 -1.13
C GLN A 275 -18.41 8.40 -1.74
N LEU A 276 -18.11 8.71 -3.01
CA LEU A 276 -18.80 9.77 -3.72
C LEU A 276 -20.27 9.43 -3.93
N ARG A 277 -20.62 8.21 -4.34
CA ARG A 277 -22.01 7.78 -4.52
C ARG A 277 -22.81 7.81 -3.22
N LYS A 278 -22.26 7.27 -2.14
CA LYS A 278 -22.90 7.15 -0.83
C LYS A 278 -23.09 8.51 -0.15
N ARG A 279 -22.16 9.46 -0.35
CA ARG A 279 -22.06 10.67 0.50
C ARG A 279 -22.15 11.99 -0.26
N ALA A 280 -21.97 12.00 -1.59
CA ALA A 280 -22.15 13.20 -2.41
C ALA A 280 -23.45 13.11 -3.20
N ALA A 281 -24.49 13.82 -2.75
CA ALA A 281 -25.85 13.77 -3.33
C ALA A 281 -25.93 14.05 -4.85
N THR A 282 -24.90 14.67 -5.44
CA THR A 282 -24.84 15.00 -6.88
C THR A 282 -24.17 13.92 -7.75
N ILE A 283 -23.66 12.85 -7.17
CA ILE A 283 -22.93 11.78 -7.87
C ILE A 283 -23.71 10.49 -7.62
N PRO A 284 -24.62 10.07 -8.52
CA PRO A 284 -25.48 8.93 -8.27
C PRO A 284 -24.85 7.59 -8.66
N SER A 285 -23.71 7.59 -9.35
CA SER A 285 -23.10 6.40 -9.94
C SER A 285 -21.58 6.46 -10.01
N ASP A 286 -20.96 5.30 -10.16
CA ASP A 286 -19.51 5.10 -10.22
C ASP A 286 -18.89 5.79 -11.45
N GLU A 287 -19.57 5.74 -12.61
CA GLU A 287 -19.13 6.42 -13.83
C GLU A 287 -19.16 7.94 -13.66
N ARG A 288 -20.13 8.46 -12.89
CA ARG A 288 -20.15 9.89 -12.58
C ARG A 288 -18.96 10.29 -11.71
N ALA A 289 -18.55 9.47 -10.75
CA ALA A 289 -17.37 9.71 -9.94
C ALA A 289 -16.10 9.77 -10.79
N LEU A 290 -15.87 8.77 -11.66
CA LEU A 290 -14.74 8.74 -12.60
C LEU A 290 -14.72 9.96 -13.52
N ARG A 291 -15.87 10.32 -14.10
CA ARG A 291 -15.98 11.48 -14.98
C ARG A 291 -15.58 12.78 -14.27
N GLU A 292 -15.92 12.95 -13.00
CA GLU A 292 -15.52 14.14 -12.25
C GLU A 292 -14.00 14.20 -12.11
N VAL A 293 -13.35 13.09 -11.78
CA VAL A 293 -11.89 13.03 -11.68
C VAL A 293 -11.23 13.31 -13.03
N LEU A 294 -11.68 12.67 -14.11
CA LEU A 294 -11.13 12.88 -15.46
C LEU A 294 -11.34 14.32 -15.96
N ASN A 295 -12.48 14.95 -15.66
CA ASN A 295 -12.69 16.36 -15.96
C ASN A 295 -11.71 17.26 -15.21
N ARG A 296 -11.48 16.99 -13.91
CA ARG A 296 -10.50 17.72 -13.11
C ARG A 296 -9.08 17.48 -13.60
N TYR A 297 -8.74 16.26 -14.02
CA TYR A 297 -7.44 15.93 -14.61
C TYR A 297 -7.13 16.82 -15.81
N SER A 298 -8.08 16.97 -16.75
CA SER A 298 -7.92 17.87 -17.91
C SER A 298 -7.71 19.35 -17.53
N THR A 299 -8.15 19.79 -16.35
CA THR A 299 -8.08 21.21 -15.94
C THR A 299 -6.99 21.49 -14.90
N ASN A 300 -6.51 20.48 -14.19
CA ASN A 300 -5.53 20.60 -13.11
C ASN A 300 -4.11 20.28 -13.60
N GLY A 301 -3.76 20.79 -14.78
CA GLY A 301 -2.41 20.60 -15.33
C GLY A 301 -2.03 19.16 -15.66
N LEU A 302 -3.01 18.26 -15.86
CA LEU A 302 -2.79 16.83 -16.08
C LEU A 302 -2.12 16.11 -14.89
N ASP A 303 -2.43 16.56 -13.67
CA ASP A 303 -2.03 15.90 -12.42
C ASP A 303 -3.23 15.15 -11.81
N ALA A 304 -3.17 13.81 -11.86
CA ALA A 304 -4.23 12.95 -11.36
C ALA A 304 -4.40 13.01 -9.83
N LYS A 305 -3.31 13.22 -9.07
CA LYS A 305 -3.36 13.37 -7.62
C LYS A 305 -4.04 14.69 -7.24
N ALA A 306 -3.69 15.77 -7.92
CA ALA A 306 -4.35 17.06 -7.73
C ALA A 306 -5.83 16.99 -8.16
N ALA A 307 -6.15 16.26 -9.22
CA ALA A 307 -7.52 16.05 -9.69
C ALA A 307 -8.38 15.29 -8.66
N SER A 308 -7.92 14.12 -8.19
CA SER A 308 -8.65 13.35 -7.17
C SER A 308 -8.74 14.11 -5.83
N GLY A 309 -7.69 14.83 -5.44
CA GLY A 309 -7.69 15.72 -4.28
C GLY A 309 -8.74 16.84 -4.39
N THR A 310 -8.92 17.41 -5.58
CA THR A 310 -9.95 18.43 -5.82
C THR A 310 -11.35 17.84 -5.74
N VAL A 311 -11.58 16.67 -6.35
CA VAL A 311 -12.89 16.00 -6.30
C VAL A 311 -13.27 15.63 -4.87
N THR A 312 -12.37 14.99 -4.13
CA THR A 312 -12.60 14.61 -2.73
C THR A 312 -12.81 15.84 -1.84
N GLN A 313 -12.12 16.95 -2.09
CA GLN A 313 -12.30 18.19 -1.35
C GLN A 313 -13.68 18.81 -1.62
N ASP A 314 -14.06 18.95 -2.88
CA ASP A 314 -15.31 19.59 -3.29
C ASP A 314 -16.55 18.78 -2.90
N ARG A 315 -16.44 17.45 -2.96
CA ARG A 315 -17.60 16.54 -2.80
C ARG A 315 -17.71 15.94 -1.41
N LEU A 316 -16.60 15.74 -0.72
CA LEU A 316 -16.56 15.07 0.60
C LEU A 316 -15.95 15.93 1.71
N GLY A 317 -15.44 17.13 1.40
CA GLY A 317 -14.76 17.98 2.39
C GLY A 317 -13.47 17.33 2.92
N ARG A 318 -12.74 16.63 2.05
CA ARG A 318 -11.50 15.91 2.38
C ARG A 318 -10.41 16.26 1.40
N SER A 319 -9.25 16.69 1.89
CA SER A 319 -8.06 16.74 1.05
C SER A 319 -7.63 15.33 0.64
N PHE A 320 -6.76 15.22 -0.37
CA PHE A 320 -6.19 13.94 -0.81
C PHE A 320 -5.66 13.11 0.37
N ASP A 321 -4.79 13.70 1.21
CA ASP A 321 -4.19 13.00 2.34
C ASP A 321 -5.24 12.53 3.37
N ARG A 322 -6.28 13.34 3.62
CA ARG A 322 -7.36 12.95 4.55
C ARG A 322 -8.26 11.88 3.97
N PHE A 323 -8.48 11.90 2.66
CA PHE A 323 -9.23 10.87 1.97
C PHE A 323 -8.44 9.55 1.97
N PHE A 324 -7.14 9.60 1.71
CA PHE A 324 -6.23 8.45 1.81
C PHE A 324 -6.19 7.86 3.23
N GLN A 325 -6.19 8.68 4.28
CA GLN A 325 -6.31 8.20 5.67
C GLN A 325 -7.67 7.54 5.95
N ASP A 326 -8.74 8.08 5.38
CA ASP A 326 -10.07 7.51 5.53
C ASP A 326 -10.16 6.14 4.83
N TRP A 327 -9.56 6.04 3.64
CA TRP A 327 -9.38 4.81 2.87
C TRP A 327 -8.56 3.75 3.63
N SER A 328 -7.39 4.11 4.16
CA SER A 328 -6.56 3.13 4.88
C SER A 328 -7.24 2.58 6.14
N LYS A 329 -8.01 3.40 6.86
CA LYS A 329 -8.87 2.90 7.95
C LYS A 329 -10.00 2.02 7.43
N ALA A 330 -10.62 2.34 6.30
CA ALA A 330 -11.69 1.53 5.71
C ALA A 330 -11.21 0.10 5.42
N ASN A 331 -9.97 -0.03 4.92
CA ASN A 331 -9.41 -1.33 4.54
C ASN A 331 -9.32 -2.32 5.70
N TYR A 332 -9.18 -1.83 6.93
CA TYR A 332 -9.26 -2.66 8.13
C TYR A 332 -10.69 -2.72 8.69
N ILE A 333 -11.37 -1.57 8.81
CA ILE A 333 -12.66 -1.46 9.51
C ILE A 333 -13.79 -2.18 8.75
N LYS A 334 -13.69 -2.32 7.43
CA LYS A 334 -14.68 -3.04 6.60
C LYS A 334 -14.96 -4.46 7.12
N ASP A 335 -13.94 -5.11 7.69
CA ASP A 335 -14.01 -6.49 8.19
C ASP A 335 -14.59 -6.62 9.62
N LEU A 336 -14.96 -5.50 10.24
CA LEU A 336 -15.59 -5.46 11.56
C LEU A 336 -17.11 -5.61 11.43
N GLU A 337 -17.83 -5.92 12.51
CA GLU A 337 -19.29 -6.11 12.44
C GLU A 337 -20.10 -4.79 12.45
N ASN A 338 -19.42 -3.64 12.50
CA ASN A 338 -20.07 -2.33 12.59
C ASN A 338 -19.36 -1.21 11.82
N PRO A 339 -18.83 -1.43 10.61
CA PRO A 339 -18.34 -0.34 9.81
C PRO A 339 -19.47 0.69 9.63
N THR A 340 -19.08 1.95 9.49
CA THR A 340 -20.06 2.97 9.08
C THR A 340 -19.92 3.15 7.58
N ILE A 341 -20.89 3.78 6.94
CA ILE A 341 -20.87 4.13 5.49
C ILE A 341 -19.50 4.63 4.99
N LYS A 342 -18.75 5.34 5.83
CA LYS A 342 -17.42 5.85 5.53
C LYS A 342 -16.34 4.76 5.36
N TYR A 343 -16.50 3.62 6.01
CA TYR A 343 -15.54 2.53 6.11
C TYR A 343 -16.05 1.22 5.49
N GLU A 344 -17.14 1.28 4.74
CA GLU A 344 -17.75 0.14 4.04
C GLU A 344 -17.40 0.16 2.55
N TYR A 345 -17.18 -1.03 2.00
CA TYR A 345 -17.25 -1.32 0.58
C TYR A 345 -18.59 -2.01 0.30
N ASP A 346 -19.25 -1.70 -0.83
CA ASP A 346 -20.54 -2.33 -1.14
C ASP A 346 -20.41 -3.82 -1.44
N GLU A 347 -19.28 -4.21 -2.05
CA GLU A 347 -19.03 -5.58 -2.51
C GLU A 347 -18.07 -6.37 -1.59
N ASP A 348 -17.81 -5.86 -0.38
CA ASP A 348 -16.81 -6.43 0.53
C ASP A 348 -17.05 -7.92 0.82
N GLU A 349 -18.32 -8.26 1.07
CA GLU A 349 -18.78 -9.60 1.46
C GLU A 349 -19.30 -10.42 0.26
N GLU A 350 -19.31 -9.85 -0.95
CA GLU A 350 -19.89 -10.51 -2.12
C GLU A 350 -19.01 -11.64 -2.64
N VAL A 351 -19.65 -12.73 -3.08
CA VAL A 351 -18.99 -13.86 -3.73
C VAL A 351 -19.67 -14.12 -5.06
N THR A 352 -18.95 -13.90 -6.15
CA THR A 352 -19.46 -14.06 -7.52
C THR A 352 -18.78 -15.25 -8.19
N ASN A 353 -19.59 -16.16 -8.73
CA ASN A 353 -19.10 -17.25 -9.57
C ASN A 353 -19.34 -16.89 -11.03
N SER A 354 -18.30 -16.42 -11.70
CA SER A 354 -18.36 -16.03 -13.10
C SER A 354 -17.18 -16.62 -13.85
N CYS A 355 -17.41 -16.99 -15.11
CA CYS A 355 -16.33 -17.44 -16.00
C CYS A 355 -15.54 -18.67 -15.50
N GLY A 356 -16.21 -19.54 -14.73
CA GLY A 356 -15.58 -20.72 -14.13
C GLY A 356 -14.63 -20.39 -12.96
N ARG A 357 -14.63 -19.14 -12.49
CA ARG A 357 -13.82 -18.64 -11.37
C ARG A 357 -14.73 -18.11 -10.27
N THR A 358 -14.21 -18.11 -9.05
CA THR A 358 -14.86 -17.48 -7.90
C THR A 358 -14.10 -16.20 -7.58
N TYR A 359 -14.83 -15.10 -7.52
CA TYR A 359 -14.35 -13.79 -7.12
C TYR A 359 -14.99 -13.40 -5.79
N GLY A 360 -14.24 -12.64 -4.99
CA GLY A 360 -14.66 -12.21 -3.67
C GLY A 360 -14.61 -13.33 -2.60
N PRO A 361 -14.82 -12.99 -1.32
CA PRO A 361 -14.96 -11.62 -0.81
C PRO A 361 -13.66 -10.83 -0.93
N TYR A 362 -13.70 -9.54 -0.60
CA TYR A 362 -12.49 -8.73 -0.52
C TYR A 362 -11.56 -9.25 0.58
N ALA A 363 -10.26 -9.25 0.31
CA ALA A 363 -9.26 -9.78 1.22
C ALA A 363 -9.13 -8.93 2.50
N HIS A 364 -8.75 -9.58 3.60
CA HIS A 364 -8.33 -8.90 4.82
C HIS A 364 -6.97 -8.23 4.61
N VAL A 365 -6.76 -7.06 5.22
CA VAL A 365 -5.42 -6.47 5.28
C VAL A 365 -4.48 -7.33 6.14
N LEU A 366 -3.23 -7.43 5.71
CA LEU A 366 -2.21 -8.19 6.45
C LEU A 366 -1.51 -7.26 7.45
N PRO A 367 -1.59 -7.54 8.77
CA PRO A 367 -0.87 -6.76 9.75
C PRO A 367 0.62 -7.09 9.70
N ILE A 368 1.47 -6.08 9.91
CA ILE A 368 2.92 -6.26 10.02
C ILE A 368 3.35 -6.76 11.40
N ALA A 369 2.46 -6.63 12.40
CA ALA A 369 2.63 -7.15 13.75
C ALA A 369 1.27 -7.50 14.36
N ASP A 370 1.21 -8.62 15.10
CA ASP A 370 0.08 -9.04 15.92
C ASP A 370 0.64 -9.46 17.30
N VAL A 371 0.36 -8.64 18.32
CA VAL A 371 1.04 -8.69 19.62
C VAL A 371 0.02 -8.89 20.74
N ASN A 372 0.24 -9.88 21.60
CA ASN A 372 -0.59 -10.08 22.78
C ASN A 372 -0.09 -9.22 23.95
N VAL A 373 -0.92 -8.29 24.42
CA VAL A 373 -0.70 -7.41 25.57
C VAL A 373 -1.33 -8.08 26.79
N SER A 374 -0.50 -8.68 27.63
CA SER A 374 -0.95 -9.57 28.71
C SER A 374 -1.42 -8.84 29.98
N SER A 375 -1.06 -7.57 30.15
CA SER A 375 -1.28 -6.81 31.39
C SER A 375 -1.04 -5.32 31.17
N ASP A 376 -1.42 -4.47 32.14
CA ASP A 376 -1.18 -3.01 32.13
C ASP A 376 0.30 -2.67 32.05
N THR A 377 1.08 -3.28 32.94
CA THR A 377 1.91 -4.45 32.64
C THR A 377 2.86 -4.58 31.43
N PHE A 378 2.37 -4.51 30.20
CA PHE A 378 3.09 -5.18 29.12
C PHE A 378 3.94 -4.20 28.31
N THR A 379 5.23 -4.50 28.10
CA THR A 379 6.12 -3.70 27.24
C THR A 379 6.50 -4.40 25.94
N TRP A 380 6.61 -3.59 24.90
CA TRP A 380 6.94 -4.04 23.55
C TRP A 380 7.47 -2.89 22.70
N ASN A 381 8.33 -3.19 21.74
CA ASN A 381 8.82 -2.25 20.72
C ASN A 381 8.82 -2.95 19.34
N SER A 382 8.43 -2.22 18.29
CA SER A 382 8.36 -2.73 16.91
C SER A 382 9.72 -3.02 16.26
N GLY A 383 10.80 -2.48 16.83
CA GLY A 383 12.05 -2.16 16.13
C GLY A 383 11.84 -1.05 15.10
N LEU A 384 12.94 -0.57 14.51
CA LEU A 384 12.90 0.34 13.37
C LEU A 384 12.16 -0.30 12.18
N ARG A 385 11.14 0.39 11.69
CA ARG A 385 10.32 0.02 10.53
C ARG A 385 10.33 1.16 9.52
N SER A 386 9.83 0.90 8.31
CA SER A 386 9.60 1.93 7.29
C SER A 386 8.23 1.73 6.64
N VAL A 387 7.62 2.84 6.23
CA VAL A 387 6.37 2.85 5.47
C VAL A 387 6.57 3.75 4.24
N ASN A 388 6.12 3.29 3.07
CA ASN A 388 6.30 4.01 1.81
C ASN A 388 5.42 5.27 1.74
N SER A 389 5.76 6.18 0.82
CA SER A 389 4.90 7.32 0.47
C SER A 389 3.53 6.84 0.02
N TYR A 390 2.47 7.26 0.73
CA TYR A 390 1.12 6.74 0.55
C TYR A 390 1.00 5.21 0.63
N GLY A 391 1.82 4.57 1.47
CA GLY A 391 1.65 3.20 1.95
C GLY A 391 1.04 3.16 3.35
N THR A 392 0.55 1.99 3.77
CA THR A 392 -0.04 1.78 5.09
C THR A 392 0.44 0.48 5.74
N ASP A 393 0.86 0.60 7.00
CA ASP A 393 1.09 -0.51 7.92
C ASP A 393 -0.03 -0.62 8.95
N TYR A 394 -0.33 -1.85 9.36
CA TYR A 394 -1.28 -2.18 10.41
C TYR A 394 -0.59 -2.98 11.50
N LEU A 395 -0.69 -2.52 12.74
CA LEU A 395 -0.23 -3.26 13.91
C LEU A 395 -1.44 -3.59 14.78
N ILE A 396 -1.60 -4.86 15.13
CA ILE A 396 -2.68 -5.35 15.99
C ILE A 396 -2.10 -5.64 17.37
N LEU A 397 -2.72 -5.06 18.39
CA LEU A 397 -2.45 -5.32 19.80
C LEU A 397 -3.69 -6.01 20.41
N ARG A 398 -3.58 -7.29 20.73
CA ARG A 398 -4.63 -8.08 21.40
C ARG A 398 -4.52 -7.90 22.90
N LEU A 399 -5.55 -7.33 23.52
CA LEU A 399 -5.55 -6.94 24.92
C LEU A 399 -6.15 -8.06 25.78
N ASP A 400 -5.42 -8.52 26.79
CA ASP A 400 -5.98 -9.38 27.83
C ASP A 400 -7.13 -8.66 28.56
N PRO A 401 -8.21 -9.36 28.97
CA PRO A 401 -9.32 -8.74 29.69
C PRO A 401 -8.93 -8.00 30.98
N SER A 402 -7.77 -8.30 31.57
CA SER A 402 -7.23 -7.57 32.73
C SER A 402 -6.67 -6.19 32.38
N VAL A 403 -6.29 -5.95 31.11
CA VAL A 403 -5.75 -4.66 30.69
C VAL A 403 -6.82 -3.57 30.87
N SER A 404 -6.47 -2.56 31.64
CA SER A 404 -7.25 -1.39 31.99
C SER A 404 -6.53 -0.08 31.62
N GLN A 405 -5.22 -0.13 31.37
CA GLN A 405 -4.43 1.02 30.95
C GLN A 405 -3.21 0.62 30.13
N PHE A 406 -2.81 1.50 29.22
CA PHE A 406 -1.49 1.44 28.60
C PHE A 406 -1.11 2.78 27.94
N SER A 407 0.19 2.96 27.70
CA SER A 407 0.78 4.05 26.94
C SER A 407 1.37 3.51 25.65
N LEU A 408 0.86 3.94 24.51
CA LEU A 408 1.40 3.61 23.19
C LEU A 408 2.05 4.86 22.59
N ARG A 409 3.32 4.77 22.18
CA ARG A 409 4.05 5.83 21.50
C ARG A 409 4.35 5.42 20.07
N PHE A 410 4.06 6.30 19.13
CA PHE A 410 4.53 6.27 17.75
C PHE A 410 5.59 7.38 17.59
N GLU A 411 6.72 7.04 16.98
CA GLU A 411 7.78 7.99 16.64
C GLU A 411 8.21 7.78 15.19
N GLY A 412 8.07 8.82 14.38
CA GLY A 412 8.55 8.89 13.00
C GLY A 412 9.88 9.63 12.93
N ASN A 413 10.76 9.15 12.06
CA ASN A 413 12.15 9.60 11.91
C ASN A 413 13.01 9.43 13.19
N PRO A 414 12.98 8.29 13.91
CA PRO A 414 13.73 8.10 15.15
C PRO A 414 15.26 8.24 14.96
N SER A 415 15.79 7.92 13.78
CA SER A 415 17.21 8.10 13.43
C SER A 415 17.51 9.44 12.74
N GLY A 416 16.57 10.39 12.78
CA GLY A 416 16.60 11.63 11.98
C GLY A 416 16.02 11.43 10.57
N GLY A 417 15.40 12.47 10.00
CA GLY A 417 14.73 12.36 8.70
C GLY A 417 13.69 13.45 8.45
N SER A 418 13.03 13.38 7.28
CA SER A 418 11.95 14.30 6.88
C SER A 418 10.67 13.57 6.46
N GLY A 419 10.52 12.34 6.97
CA GLY A 419 9.35 11.52 6.70
C GLY A 419 8.07 12.15 7.23
N GLN A 420 6.99 11.92 6.51
CA GLN A 420 5.66 12.47 6.80
C GLN A 420 4.70 11.34 7.12
N PHE A 421 4.02 11.42 8.27
CA PHE A 421 3.18 10.34 8.75
C PHE A 421 1.80 10.80 9.22
N SER A 422 0.89 9.85 9.25
CA SER A 422 -0.29 9.87 10.11
C SER A 422 -0.36 8.55 10.86
N ALA A 423 -0.88 8.59 12.08
CA ALA A 423 -1.03 7.43 12.92
C ALA A 423 -2.42 7.47 13.58
N HIS A 424 -3.17 6.38 13.49
CA HIS A 424 -4.54 6.29 13.97
C HIS A 424 -4.72 5.05 14.82
N LEU A 425 -5.30 5.22 16.00
CA LEU A 425 -5.54 4.12 16.92
C LEU A 425 -7.04 3.78 16.93
N ILE A 426 -7.38 2.53 16.61
CA ILE A 426 -8.74 2.00 16.56
C ILE A 426 -8.91 1.05 17.75
N MET A 427 -9.81 1.39 18.68
CA MET A 427 -10.16 0.54 19.83
C MET A 427 -11.38 -0.32 19.48
N ILE A 428 -11.27 -1.62 19.75
CA ILE A 428 -12.22 -2.64 19.28
C ILE A 428 -12.63 -3.53 20.46
N LYS A 429 -13.91 -3.93 20.44
CA LYS A 429 -14.49 -4.91 21.36
C LYS A 429 -15.39 -5.84 20.58
N ASP A 430 -15.20 -7.15 20.74
CA ASP A 430 -16.02 -8.21 20.14
C ASP A 430 -16.20 -7.99 18.62
N ASN A 431 -15.10 -7.77 17.90
CA ASN A 431 -15.06 -7.46 16.46
C ASN A 431 -15.82 -6.19 16.05
N ARG A 432 -16.06 -5.25 16.97
CA ARG A 432 -16.74 -3.98 16.71
C ARG A 432 -15.84 -2.82 17.10
N TRP A 433 -15.57 -1.89 16.19
CA TRP A 433 -14.84 -0.68 16.56
C TRP A 433 -15.72 0.21 17.44
N SER A 434 -15.10 0.82 18.45
CA SER A 434 -15.78 1.65 19.44
C SER A 434 -15.27 3.09 19.40
N LYS A 435 -13.96 3.28 19.30
CA LYS A 435 -13.34 4.61 19.30
C LYS A 435 -12.13 4.67 18.39
N ILE A 436 -11.97 5.80 17.69
CA ILE A 436 -10.80 6.07 16.85
C ILE A 436 -10.11 7.35 17.34
N TYR A 437 -8.83 7.23 17.71
CA TYR A 437 -7.97 8.36 18.01
C TYR A 437 -7.16 8.75 16.77
N ASN A 438 -7.53 9.85 16.13
CA ASN A 438 -6.89 10.29 14.90
C ASN A 438 -5.67 11.19 15.17
N SER A 439 -4.47 10.80 14.74
CA SER A 439 -3.31 11.69 14.56
C SER A 439 -2.98 11.85 13.06
N PRO A 440 -3.56 12.85 12.37
CA PRO A 440 -3.59 12.89 10.92
C PRO A 440 -2.38 13.54 10.24
N SER A 441 -1.48 14.14 11.01
CA SER A 441 -0.19 14.63 10.58
C SER A 441 0.66 14.66 11.83
N THR A 442 1.65 13.77 11.92
CA THR A 442 2.38 13.55 13.16
C THR A 442 3.77 13.04 12.83
N THR A 443 4.78 13.53 13.54
CA THR A 443 6.12 12.91 13.58
C THR A 443 6.31 12.17 14.89
N GLU A 444 5.50 12.44 15.90
CA GLU A 444 5.49 11.70 17.15
C GLU A 444 4.07 11.75 17.73
N LYS A 445 3.62 10.69 18.37
CA LYS A 445 2.35 10.67 19.09
C LYS A 445 2.34 9.63 20.20
N THR A 446 2.06 10.08 21.42
CA THR A 446 1.77 9.20 22.55
C THR A 446 0.26 9.20 22.87
N TRP A 447 -0.30 8.01 23.09
CA TRP A 447 -1.65 7.77 23.60
C TRP A 447 -1.54 7.10 24.98
N ASN A 448 -1.82 7.87 26.02
CA ASN A 448 -2.02 7.34 27.37
C ASN A 448 -3.50 7.01 27.53
N LEU A 449 -3.83 5.73 27.56
CA LEU A 449 -5.21 5.25 27.62
C LEU A 449 -5.47 4.61 28.98
N SER A 450 -6.62 4.94 29.55
CA SER A 450 -7.18 4.28 30.73
C SER A 450 -8.67 4.04 30.50
N PHE A 451 -9.13 2.85 30.85
CA PHE A 451 -10.49 2.34 30.64
C PHE A 451 -10.80 1.22 31.64
N SER A 452 -12.06 0.81 31.75
CA SER A 452 -12.40 -0.33 32.61
C SER A 452 -11.89 -1.63 32.01
N ALA A 453 -11.33 -2.53 32.83
CA ALA A 453 -10.88 -3.85 32.40
C ALA A 453 -11.95 -4.57 31.56
N GLY A 454 -11.55 -5.17 30.44
CA GLY A 454 -12.42 -5.86 29.49
C GLY A 454 -13.24 -4.96 28.57
N THR A 455 -13.08 -3.62 28.62
CA THR A 455 -13.76 -2.68 27.71
C THR A 455 -13.39 -2.92 26.25
N TYR A 456 -12.12 -3.24 25.99
CA TYR A 456 -11.57 -3.51 24.66
C TYR A 456 -10.80 -4.83 24.70
N ASP A 457 -10.80 -5.58 23.61
CA ASP A 457 -9.98 -6.79 23.42
C ASP A 457 -8.92 -6.62 22.33
N THR A 458 -9.05 -5.58 21.51
CA THR A 458 -8.16 -5.34 20.39
C THR A 458 -7.96 -3.84 20.22
N CYS A 459 -6.72 -3.47 19.89
CA CYS A 459 -6.32 -2.13 19.54
C CYS A 459 -5.50 -2.20 18.24
N VAL A 460 -5.87 -1.43 17.23
CA VAL A 460 -5.16 -1.43 15.94
C VAL A 460 -4.56 -0.06 15.68
N LEU A 461 -3.25 -0.02 15.47
CA LEU A 461 -2.54 1.15 15.02
C LEU A 461 -2.40 1.10 13.49
N VAL A 462 -3.06 2.04 12.82
CA VAL A 462 -2.93 2.27 11.38
C VAL A 462 -1.91 3.39 11.16
N ILE A 463 -0.78 3.06 10.55
CA ILE A 463 0.33 3.98 10.29
C ILE A 463 0.37 4.21 8.79
N ASN A 464 0.30 5.46 8.37
CA ASN A 464 0.42 5.79 6.96
C ASN A 464 1.61 6.68 6.70
N GLY A 465 2.39 6.35 5.68
CA GLY A 465 3.28 7.29 5.03
C GLY A 465 2.45 8.28 4.21
N LEU A 466 2.68 9.58 4.38
CA LEU A 466 2.04 10.63 3.58
C LEU A 466 2.91 10.94 2.36
N GLY A 467 3.11 12.21 2.02
CA GLY A 467 3.80 12.62 0.79
C GLY A 467 5.18 11.99 0.58
N THR A 468 5.91 11.69 1.66
CA THR A 468 7.26 11.10 1.59
C THR A 468 7.37 9.70 2.18
N GLY A 469 6.48 9.28 3.09
CA GLY A 469 6.72 8.08 3.92
C GLY A 469 7.94 8.26 4.83
N GLY A 470 8.50 7.18 5.36
CA GLY A 470 9.75 7.20 6.12
C GLY A 470 9.86 6.13 7.19
N ASP A 471 10.91 6.22 7.99
CA ASP A 471 11.18 5.27 9.07
C ASP A 471 10.43 5.65 10.35
N TYR A 472 9.99 4.65 11.12
CA TYR A 472 9.28 4.85 12.37
C TYR A 472 9.53 3.71 13.38
N GLU A 473 9.19 3.99 14.63
CA GLU A 473 9.15 3.03 15.74
C GLU A 473 7.83 3.18 16.52
N VAL A 474 7.40 2.07 17.13
CA VAL A 474 6.24 2.02 18.03
C VAL A 474 6.66 1.33 19.32
N SER A 475 6.32 1.92 20.47
CA SER A 475 6.60 1.36 21.78
C SER A 475 5.38 1.39 22.70
N LEU A 476 5.27 0.39 23.58
CA LEU A 476 4.18 0.22 24.54
C LEU A 476 4.75 0.21 25.97
N ASN A 477 4.18 1.02 26.86
CA ASN A 477 4.41 1.11 28.32
C ASN A 477 5.86 1.25 28.82
N ALA A 478 6.73 1.96 28.09
CA ALA A 478 8.17 2.00 28.40
C ALA A 478 8.65 3.18 29.29
N CYS A 479 7.79 3.83 30.11
CA CYS A 479 8.13 5.06 30.86
C CYS A 479 9.39 4.91 31.75
N ILE A 480 9.41 3.89 32.60
CA ILE A 480 10.51 3.58 33.52
C ILE A 480 11.65 2.83 32.84
N SER A 481 11.38 2.13 31.73
CA SER A 481 12.42 1.41 31.00
C SER A 481 13.55 2.34 30.58
N GLY A 482 14.78 2.02 31.00
CA GLY A 482 15.98 2.82 30.72
C GLY A 482 17.02 2.77 31.84
N VAL A 483 18.09 3.55 31.68
CA VAL A 483 19.13 3.73 32.70
C VAL A 483 18.85 5.02 33.47
N TRP A 484 18.91 4.94 34.81
CA TRP A 484 18.65 6.04 35.71
C TRP A 484 19.82 6.21 36.67
N ARG A 485 20.13 7.45 37.00
CA ARG A 485 21.13 7.79 38.01
C ARG A 485 20.45 8.49 39.16
N ASP A 486 20.74 8.04 40.37
CA ASP A 486 20.24 8.71 41.57
C ASP A 486 21.23 9.69 42.20
N GLY A 487 20.76 10.44 43.21
CA GLY A 487 21.56 11.40 43.96
C GLY A 487 22.73 10.81 44.75
N PHE A 488 22.84 9.48 44.85
CA PHE A 488 23.96 8.76 45.46
C PHE A 488 24.96 8.22 44.42
N ASN A 489 24.75 8.54 43.13
CA ASN A 489 25.48 8.01 41.98
C ASN A 489 25.26 6.52 41.74
N TYR A 490 24.18 5.93 42.26
CA TYR A 490 23.82 4.57 41.89
C TYR A 490 23.25 4.56 40.48
N VAL A 491 23.58 3.51 39.74
CA VAL A 491 23.17 3.33 38.35
C VAL A 491 22.14 2.23 38.30
N TRP A 492 20.91 2.61 37.97
CA TRP A 492 19.75 1.75 37.89
C TRP A 492 19.49 1.40 36.43
N THR A 493 19.49 0.12 36.09
CA THR A 493 19.07 -0.34 34.77
C THR A 493 17.71 -1.00 34.93
N LEU A 494 16.66 -0.30 34.52
CA LEU A 494 15.28 -0.68 34.77
C LEU A 494 14.60 -1.10 33.48
N ILE A 495 13.83 -2.17 33.58
CA ILE A 495 12.91 -2.65 32.56
C ILE A 495 11.53 -2.57 33.17
N GLN A 496 10.74 -1.64 32.66
CA GLN A 496 9.32 -1.62 32.93
C GLN A 496 8.69 -2.75 32.13
N SER A 497 7.92 -3.57 32.83
CA SER A 497 6.80 -4.27 32.26
C SER A 497 5.60 -3.65 32.97
N GLY A 498 5.07 -2.58 32.37
CA GLY A 498 3.94 -1.77 32.84
C GLY A 498 3.98 -1.45 34.33
N ASP A 499 2.98 -1.72 35.15
CA ASP A 499 3.10 -1.46 36.60
C ASP A 499 4.24 -2.20 37.32
N ASP A 500 4.89 -3.22 36.76
CA ASP A 500 5.98 -3.96 37.36
C ASP A 500 7.31 -3.46 36.79
N ILE A 501 8.30 -3.35 37.65
CA ILE A 501 9.66 -2.98 37.29
C ILE A 501 10.58 -4.11 37.71
N THR A 502 11.46 -4.51 36.79
CA THR A 502 12.58 -5.38 37.10
C THR A 502 13.87 -4.70 36.66
N GLY A 503 15.00 -5.12 37.21
CA GLY A 503 16.26 -4.56 36.79
C GLY A 503 17.38 -4.84 37.76
N THR A 504 18.40 -4.01 37.67
CA THR A 504 19.51 -4.02 38.60
C THR A 504 19.84 -2.60 39.03
N VAL A 505 20.47 -2.48 40.21
CA VAL A 505 21.14 -1.24 40.60
C VAL A 505 22.56 -1.55 40.99
N GLN A 506 23.50 -0.85 40.38
CA GLN A 506 24.90 -0.86 40.76
C GLN A 506 25.12 0.23 41.82
N THR A 507 25.53 -0.21 43.01
CA THR A 507 25.85 0.67 44.13
C THR A 507 27.35 0.86 44.24
N THR A 508 27.80 2.05 44.66
CA THR A 508 29.22 2.41 44.66
C THR A 508 30.09 1.52 45.56
N SER A 509 29.55 0.98 46.65
CA SER A 509 30.34 0.23 47.66
C SER A 509 29.83 -1.18 47.96
N CYS A 510 28.62 -1.53 47.54
CA CYS A 510 27.99 -2.82 47.89
C CYS A 510 27.70 -3.70 46.67
N GLY A 511 28.26 -3.35 45.50
CA GLY A 511 28.08 -4.11 44.27
C GLY A 511 26.69 -3.97 43.65
N THR A 512 26.30 -4.96 42.85
CA THR A 512 25.04 -4.95 42.10
C THR A 512 23.93 -5.64 42.87
N TYR A 513 22.79 -4.95 42.99
CA TYR A 513 21.56 -5.44 43.60
C TYR A 513 20.59 -5.83 42.49
N THR A 514 19.73 -6.80 42.80
CA THR A 514 18.57 -7.08 41.95
C THR A 514 17.46 -6.12 42.35
N VAL A 515 16.81 -5.51 41.37
CA VAL A 515 15.71 -4.57 41.58
C VAL A 515 14.41 -5.21 41.15
N THR A 516 13.43 -5.12 42.04
CA THR A 516 12.02 -5.35 41.73
C THR A 516 11.23 -4.14 42.18
N GLY A 517 10.16 -3.79 41.50
CA GLY A 517 9.44 -2.58 41.85
C GLY A 517 8.10 -2.49 41.15
N THR A 518 7.41 -1.40 41.42
CA THR A 518 6.15 -1.08 40.77
C THR A 518 6.09 0.39 40.36
N PHE A 519 5.39 0.70 39.27
CA PHE A 519 5.06 2.07 38.87
C PHE A 519 3.59 2.18 38.47
N THR A 520 2.79 2.78 39.34
CA THR A 520 1.34 2.92 39.14
C THR A 520 0.95 4.39 39.18
N GLY A 521 0.38 4.88 38.08
CA GLY A 521 0.06 6.30 37.93
C GLY A 521 1.34 7.12 37.85
N THR A 522 1.61 7.89 38.91
CA THR A 522 2.88 8.61 39.08
C THR A 522 3.73 7.99 40.18
N ASP A 523 3.20 7.07 40.98
CA ASP A 523 3.89 6.54 42.14
C ASP A 523 4.84 5.42 41.72
N ILE A 524 6.10 5.47 42.18
CA ILE A 524 7.11 4.44 41.97
C ILE A 524 7.56 3.85 43.30
N THR A 525 7.69 2.53 43.33
CA THR A 525 8.38 1.79 44.39
C THR A 525 9.47 0.93 43.77
N LEU A 526 10.70 0.99 44.27
CA LEU A 526 11.79 0.10 43.88
C LEU A 526 12.37 -0.56 45.13
N ASN A 527 12.39 -1.88 45.17
CA ASN A 527 13.07 -2.67 46.18
C ASN A 527 14.36 -3.23 45.59
N ALA A 528 15.49 -2.82 46.15
CA ALA A 528 16.79 -3.35 45.82
C ALA A 528 17.20 -4.36 46.88
N THR A 529 17.39 -5.61 46.47
CA THR A 529 17.87 -6.69 47.33
C THR A 529 19.28 -7.09 46.94
N GLY A 530 20.17 -7.16 47.92
CA GLY A 530 21.59 -7.40 47.68
C GLY A 530 22.33 -7.83 48.94
N SER A 531 23.64 -7.62 48.94
CA SER A 531 24.54 -8.23 49.92
C SER A 531 24.74 -7.42 51.21
N CYS A 532 24.54 -6.10 51.20
CA CYS A 532 24.72 -5.28 52.39
C CYS A 532 23.41 -5.13 53.17
N CYS A 533 22.53 -4.25 52.70
CA CYS A 533 21.26 -3.95 53.33
C CYS A 533 20.25 -3.78 52.22
N ASP A 534 19.10 -4.41 52.36
CA ASP A 534 18.03 -4.20 51.41
C ASP A 534 17.47 -2.79 51.62
N PHE A 535 17.12 -2.15 50.51
CA PHE A 535 16.56 -0.81 50.55
C PHE A 535 15.42 -0.64 49.56
N THR A 536 14.47 0.19 49.97
CA THR A 536 13.24 0.47 49.25
C THR A 536 13.21 1.96 48.94
N TYR A 537 13.01 2.31 47.69
CA TYR A 537 12.66 3.65 47.23
C TYR A 537 11.15 3.70 47.05
N GLU A 538 10.49 4.72 47.62
CA GLU A 538 9.09 5.05 47.37
C GLU A 538 8.99 6.53 46.98
N GLY A 539 8.28 6.87 45.93
CA GLY A 539 8.21 8.25 45.45
C GLY A 539 7.34 8.40 44.21
N THR A 540 7.60 9.44 43.43
CA THR A 540 6.87 9.72 42.19
C THR A 540 7.79 9.97 40.99
N ILE A 541 7.32 9.61 39.80
CA ILE A 541 7.86 9.96 38.49
C ILE A 541 6.71 10.52 37.65
N ASP A 542 6.69 11.85 37.48
CA ASP A 542 5.59 12.56 36.82
C ASP A 542 5.85 12.81 35.33
N ASP A 543 7.11 12.77 34.89
CA ASP A 543 7.56 13.19 33.56
C ASP A 543 8.34 12.10 32.78
N CYS A 544 8.45 10.89 33.32
CA CYS A 544 9.26 9.77 32.78
C CYS A 544 10.76 10.07 32.60
N GLU A 545 11.26 11.17 33.16
CA GLU A 545 12.66 11.62 33.05
C GLU A 545 13.29 11.86 34.42
N ASN A 546 12.51 12.28 35.40
CA ASN A 546 12.92 12.57 36.76
C ASN A 546 11.99 11.91 37.77
N GLY A 547 12.58 11.39 38.83
CA GLY A 547 11.86 10.86 39.96
C GLY A 547 12.35 11.46 41.26
N SER A 548 11.49 11.51 42.26
CA SER A 548 11.90 11.86 43.62
C SER A 548 11.04 11.16 44.67
N GLY A 549 11.59 10.98 45.85
CA GLY A 549 10.87 10.31 46.92
C GLY A 549 11.69 10.13 48.18
N ASN A 550 11.29 9.15 48.99
CA ASN A 550 12.00 8.73 50.18
C ASN A 550 12.44 7.28 50.05
N TRP A 551 13.54 6.95 50.70
CA TRP A 551 14.01 5.58 50.79
C TRP A 551 14.15 5.18 52.25
N THR A 552 14.01 3.88 52.50
CA THR A 552 14.27 3.24 53.78
C THR A 552 15.10 1.99 53.57
N SER A 553 15.88 1.60 54.56
CA SER A 553 16.65 0.36 54.55
C SER A 553 16.34 -0.47 55.80
N ASP A 554 16.41 -1.78 55.63
CA ASP A 554 16.24 -2.77 56.71
C ASP A 554 17.28 -2.65 57.83
N CYS A 555 18.44 -2.06 57.53
CA CYS A 555 19.48 -1.67 58.48
C CYS A 555 19.14 -0.41 59.29
N GLY A 556 17.91 0.12 59.16
CA GLY A 556 17.40 1.27 59.91
C GLY A 556 17.73 2.63 59.31
N GLY A 557 18.29 2.66 58.09
CA GLY A 557 18.55 3.89 57.34
C GLY A 557 17.27 4.45 56.70
N SER A 558 17.20 5.76 56.52
CA SER A 558 16.18 6.39 55.69
C SER A 558 16.63 7.76 55.21
N GLY A 559 16.06 8.24 54.11
CA GLY A 559 16.39 9.53 53.52
C GLY A 559 15.48 9.87 52.34
N SER A 560 15.84 10.92 51.60
CA SER A 560 15.19 11.26 50.33
C SER A 560 16.06 10.86 49.16
N TRP A 561 15.44 10.52 48.04
CA TRP A 561 16.10 10.23 46.77
C TRP A 561 15.57 11.13 45.67
N THR A 562 16.42 11.35 44.69
CA THR A 562 16.06 11.88 43.38
C THR A 562 16.77 11.03 42.34
N MET A 563 16.14 10.74 41.22
CA MET A 563 16.76 10.08 40.08
C MET A 563 16.46 10.82 38.79
N THR A 564 17.38 10.75 37.85
CA THR A 564 17.21 11.31 36.50
C THR A 564 17.66 10.25 35.50
N LYS A 565 16.90 10.11 34.42
CA LYS A 565 17.23 9.21 33.31
C LYS A 565 18.53 9.67 32.63
N THR A 566 19.42 8.74 32.31
CA THR A 566 20.77 9.04 31.81
C THR A 566 21.21 8.01 30.77
N ASP A 567 22.19 8.37 29.94
CA ASP A 567 22.79 7.44 28.98
C ASP A 567 23.64 6.36 29.64
N ALA A 568 23.59 5.13 29.11
CA ALA A 568 24.24 3.94 29.68
C ALA A 568 25.78 4.04 29.72
N ASP A 569 26.38 4.60 28.67
CA ASP A 569 27.84 4.75 28.55
C ASP A 569 28.39 5.80 29.54
N GLU A 570 27.63 6.87 29.80
CA GLU A 570 28.00 7.89 30.80
C GLU A 570 27.86 7.36 32.24
N ALA A 571 26.91 6.45 32.46
CA ALA A 571 26.66 5.85 33.77
C ALA A 571 27.73 4.80 34.15
N MET A 572 28.18 3.96 33.21
CA MET A 572 29.19 2.92 33.49
C MET A 572 30.62 3.45 33.61
N ALA A 573 30.97 4.55 32.93
CA ALA A 573 32.32 5.13 32.96
C ALA A 573 32.78 5.60 34.36
N MET A 574 31.87 5.65 35.34
CA MET A 574 32.15 6.05 36.72
C MET A 574 32.37 4.86 37.69
N PHE A 575 32.02 3.63 37.31
CA PHE A 575 32.19 2.42 38.15
C PHE A 575 33.53 1.71 37.94
N GLU A 576 34.22 1.95 36.82
CA GLU A 576 35.57 1.41 36.57
C GLU A 576 36.71 2.18 37.29
N ALA A 577 36.38 2.98 38.32
CA ALA A 577 37.33 3.86 39.00
C ALA A 577 37.76 3.44 40.42
N GLU A 578 37.32 2.32 41.00
CA GLU A 578 37.80 1.83 42.32
C GLU A 578 38.15 0.32 42.30
N GLU A 579 39.43 -0.02 42.44
CA GLU A 579 39.94 -1.37 42.74
C GLU A 579 39.81 -1.65 44.26
N GLU A 580 39.25 -2.79 44.68
CA GLU A 580 39.41 -3.28 46.05
C GLU A 580 39.70 -4.79 46.17
N GLU A 581 40.51 -5.09 47.18
CA GLU A 581 41.26 -6.30 47.55
C GLU A 581 40.79 -6.75 48.94
N PHE A 582 40.48 -8.04 49.22
CA PHE A 582 40.33 -8.54 50.61
C PHE A 582 40.61 -10.05 50.80
N ALA A 583 41.03 -10.42 52.03
CA ALA A 583 41.46 -11.75 52.49
C ALA A 583 40.66 -12.28 53.73
N ASP A 584 40.43 -13.61 53.70
CA ASP A 584 40.30 -14.67 54.75
C ASP A 584 39.32 -14.64 55.97
N GLU A 585 38.44 -15.68 56.00
CA GLU A 585 38.10 -16.73 57.03
C GLU A 585 37.90 -16.39 58.55
N PRO A 586 37.40 -17.28 59.45
CA PRO A 586 36.43 -18.41 59.34
C PRO A 586 35.38 -18.50 60.51
N THR A 587 34.38 -19.39 60.33
CA THR A 587 33.72 -20.30 61.31
C THR A 587 33.27 -19.83 62.70
N THR A 588 32.05 -20.21 63.12
CA THR A 588 31.82 -21.40 63.98
C THR A 588 30.37 -21.52 64.46
N MET A 589 29.87 -22.74 64.29
CA MET A 589 29.07 -23.51 65.24
C MET A 589 27.75 -22.93 65.78
N GLN A 590 26.70 -23.46 65.14
CA GLN A 590 25.43 -23.89 65.72
C GLN A 590 25.50 -24.44 67.16
N PRO A 591 24.32 -24.56 67.79
CA PRO A 591 23.84 -25.92 68.04
C PRO A 591 22.72 -26.37 67.10
#